data_AF-A0A094FF21-F1
#
_entry.id   AF-A0A094FF21-F1
#
_cell.length_a   1.000
_cell.length_b   1.000
_cell.length_c   1.000
_cell.angle_alpha   90.00
_cell.angle_beta   90.00
_cell.angle_gamma   90.00
#
_symmetry.space_group_name_H-M   'P 1'
#
loop_
_entity.id
_entity.type
_entity.pdbx_description
1 polymer ?
#
loop_
_entity_poly.entity_id
_entity_poly.type
_entity_poly.pdbx_seq_one_letter_code
_entity_poly.pdbx_strand_id
1 'polypeptide(L)'
;MEDSQSPLTDKASYNALTRPATDEPQTANENGQDETKNSFSKVWIPIALYVTCCSALCFAIAYTLDGYKAINDGSARSAKGIFKLRPSDFNTLISMTTSIITYLVDSYTVQVRGAEPRVDISNWYWYLSQETTRKGLLRVAGGNAAIGWADTGNFIQRRSLLRNVVNDDSLPVNSTITDAILPALMVHNITLDEHQVSSDVYDIARSSEDISVVGDAPFLYHHAGNAIVFDPDDPKWTSSKYIVSNSSQANEPPASRFSGNKKVVLMLARQKSTTPACSPVTPDTFGDLSYFKNVFPLGNANDQNCFISGTINMTAGVVRKRGARYISSRVVDSEDPWSVDDIQSDRWVEEAIRLLPDVMAFVSQLNASSMPTWNNVDDYVASLVQLSFMGAWSALSRTNDASNILLTANPAILRSQAVVSGDRASAWLGAMLLIPVSAIIITYLQRRYLDKDSLSANSRAATLLLSLPGSDGNGILSIP
;
A
#
# COMPACT_ATOMS: atom_id res chain seq x y z
N MET A 1 -59.97 -18.55 17.57
CA MET A 1 -61.39 -18.20 17.70
C MET A 1 -61.44 -17.00 18.62
N GLU A 2 -62.18 -15.98 18.19
CA GLU A 2 -62.24 -14.60 18.70
C GLU A 2 -61.14 -13.63 18.23
N ASP A 3 -61.51 -13.01 17.11
CA ASP A 3 -61.07 -11.74 16.55
C ASP A 3 -61.17 -10.57 17.53
N SER A 4 -60.27 -9.58 17.41
CA SER A 4 -60.69 -8.18 17.44
C SER A 4 -59.64 -7.23 16.86
N GLN A 5 -59.94 -6.79 15.63
CA GLN A 5 -59.89 -5.42 15.11
C GLN A 5 -58.69 -4.49 15.40
N SER A 6 -58.02 -4.16 14.29
CA SER A 6 -57.30 -2.90 14.05
C SER A 6 -58.19 -1.66 14.24
N PRO A 7 -57.57 -0.48 14.47
CA PRO A 7 -57.76 0.57 13.47
C PRO A 7 -56.49 1.29 13.03
N LEU A 8 -56.62 1.86 11.84
CA LEU A 8 -55.67 2.64 11.04
C LEU A 8 -55.33 4.03 11.63
N THR A 9 -54.15 4.49 11.17
CA THR A 9 -53.75 5.86 10.78
C THR A 9 -53.74 6.96 11.83
N ASP A 10 -52.54 7.54 12.01
CA ASP A 10 -52.42 8.99 11.92
C ASP A 10 -51.09 9.43 11.29
N LYS A 11 -51.21 10.35 10.33
CA LYS A 11 -50.15 11.10 9.65
C LYS A 11 -49.88 12.37 10.46
N ALA A 12 -48.62 12.60 10.83
CA ALA A 12 -48.10 13.90 11.25
C ALA A 12 -46.57 13.83 11.16
N SER A 13 -45.80 14.85 10.81
CA SER A 13 -46.03 16.20 10.32
C SER A 13 -44.66 16.64 9.83
N TYR A 14 -44.53 17.04 8.56
CA TYR A 14 -43.31 17.66 8.05
C TYR A 14 -43.22 19.08 8.62
N ASN A 15 -42.27 19.29 9.55
CA ASN A 15 -41.95 20.63 10.01
C ASN A 15 -41.10 21.34 8.94
N ALA A 16 -41.77 22.21 8.21
CA ALA A 16 -41.17 23.34 7.54
C ALA A 16 -40.83 24.42 8.58
N LEU A 17 -39.57 24.84 8.69
CA LEU A 17 -39.19 26.11 9.32
C LEU A 17 -37.93 26.65 8.62
N THR A 18 -38.15 27.58 7.70
CA THR A 18 -37.77 29.02 7.77
C THR A 18 -36.32 29.32 7.43
N ARG A 19 -36.14 29.65 6.15
CA ARG A 19 -35.02 30.40 5.57
C ARG A 19 -35.19 31.88 5.93
N PRO A 20 -34.22 32.56 6.58
CA PRO A 20 -34.23 34.01 6.63
C PRO A 20 -33.66 34.53 5.30
N ALA A 21 -34.46 35.36 4.64
CA ALA A 21 -34.00 36.31 3.65
C ALA A 21 -33.39 37.51 4.40
N THR A 22 -32.21 37.93 3.99
CA THR A 22 -31.73 39.29 4.25
C THR A 22 -30.86 39.67 3.05
N ASP A 23 -31.47 40.46 2.17
CA ASP A 23 -30.79 41.27 1.17
C ASP A 23 -30.13 42.46 1.86
N GLU A 24 -28.86 42.75 1.54
CA GLU A 24 -28.42 44.04 0.99
C GLU A 24 -26.90 44.09 0.76
N PRO A 25 -26.42 45.01 -0.11
CA PRO A 25 -25.26 44.79 -0.96
C PRO A 25 -23.99 45.46 -0.43
N GLN A 26 -22.84 44.82 -0.59
CA GLN A 26 -21.54 45.49 -0.47
C GLN A 26 -20.56 45.03 -1.56
N THR A 27 -20.40 45.94 -2.52
CA THR A 27 -19.14 46.42 -3.11
C THR A 27 -18.11 45.38 -3.53
N ALA A 28 -18.04 45.23 -4.85
CA ALA A 28 -16.88 44.78 -5.59
C ALA A 28 -15.59 45.45 -5.09
N ASN A 29 -14.66 44.64 -4.59
CA ASN A 29 -13.23 44.93 -4.66
C ASN A 29 -12.63 43.93 -5.64
N GLU A 30 -12.46 44.40 -6.87
CA GLU A 30 -11.49 43.88 -7.82
C GLU A 30 -10.11 43.96 -7.17
N ASN A 31 -9.48 42.81 -6.92
CA ASN A 31 -8.03 42.58 -6.99
C ASN A 31 -7.75 41.13 -6.56
N GLY A 32 -7.87 40.22 -7.51
CA GLY A 32 -7.64 38.79 -7.31
C GLY A 32 -7.45 38.03 -8.62
N GLN A 33 -6.89 38.69 -9.63
CA GLN A 33 -6.39 38.04 -10.83
C GLN A 33 -4.86 38.08 -10.77
N ASP A 34 -4.22 36.99 -10.29
CA ASP A 34 -2.92 36.57 -10.86
C ASP A 34 -2.33 35.23 -10.38
N GLU A 35 -3.08 34.30 -9.78
CA GLU A 35 -2.52 32.97 -9.45
C GLU A 35 -2.96 31.81 -10.36
N THR A 36 -3.94 32.01 -11.25
CA THR A 36 -4.40 30.94 -12.16
C THR A 36 -3.55 30.78 -13.42
N LYS A 37 -2.61 31.70 -13.71
CA LYS A 37 -1.78 31.63 -14.92
C LYS A 37 -0.57 30.69 -14.84
N ASN A 38 -0.18 30.23 -13.65
CA ASN A 38 1.02 29.39 -13.46
C ASN A 38 0.75 27.87 -13.37
N SER A 39 -0.50 27.44 -13.28
CA SER A 39 -0.83 26.00 -13.30
C SER A 39 -0.93 25.45 -14.73
N PHE A 40 -1.41 26.28 -15.67
CA PHE A 40 -1.55 25.87 -17.06
C PHE A 40 -0.19 25.59 -17.73
N SER A 41 0.86 26.36 -17.44
CA SER A 41 2.16 26.12 -18.08
C SER A 41 2.84 24.82 -17.62
N LYS A 42 2.70 24.43 -16.35
CA LYS A 42 3.35 23.23 -15.80
C LYS A 42 2.83 21.91 -16.38
N VAL A 43 1.54 21.86 -16.74
CA VAL A 43 0.93 20.65 -17.34
C VAL A 43 1.03 20.67 -18.87
N TRP A 44 0.83 21.83 -19.50
CA TRP A 44 0.76 21.91 -20.96
C TRP A 44 2.12 21.97 -21.65
N ILE A 45 3.18 22.47 -21.01
CA ILE A 45 4.53 22.47 -21.58
C ILE A 45 5.05 21.05 -21.85
N PRO A 46 5.03 20.09 -20.91
CA PRO A 46 5.49 18.73 -21.20
C PRO A 46 4.60 18.02 -22.24
N ILE A 47 3.29 18.27 -22.24
CA ILE A 47 2.37 17.74 -23.26
C ILE A 47 2.69 18.32 -24.63
N ALA A 48 2.89 19.65 -24.75
CA ALA A 48 3.24 20.31 -26.00
C ALA A 48 4.61 19.85 -26.50
N LEU A 49 5.60 19.69 -25.61
CA LEU A 49 6.93 19.18 -25.97
C LEU A 49 6.85 17.73 -26.47
N TYR A 50 6.05 16.89 -25.80
CA TYR A 50 5.80 15.50 -26.21
C TYR A 50 5.10 15.42 -27.57
N VAL A 51 4.03 16.20 -27.77
CA VAL A 51 3.30 16.25 -29.05
C VAL A 51 4.20 16.79 -30.15
N THR A 52 5.01 17.82 -29.89
CA THR A 52 5.92 18.40 -30.90
C THR A 52 7.04 17.42 -31.26
N CYS A 53 7.64 16.71 -30.28
CA CYS A 53 8.64 15.67 -30.56
C CYS A 53 8.03 14.49 -31.30
N CYS A 54 6.85 14.02 -30.90
CA CYS A 54 6.14 12.93 -31.58
C CYS A 54 5.71 13.33 -32.99
N SER A 55 5.19 14.54 -33.19
CA SER A 55 4.84 15.06 -34.52
C SER A 55 6.09 15.25 -35.37
N ALA A 56 7.19 15.80 -34.84
CA ALA A 56 8.45 15.95 -35.57
C ALA A 56 9.04 14.59 -35.95
N LEU A 57 8.96 13.59 -35.06
CA LEU A 57 9.36 12.21 -35.34
C LEU A 57 8.44 11.58 -36.40
N CYS A 58 7.12 11.74 -36.29
CA CYS A 58 6.15 11.26 -37.27
C CYS A 58 6.32 11.94 -38.63
N PHE A 59 6.64 13.24 -38.68
CA PHE A 59 6.95 13.94 -39.92
C PHE A 59 8.30 13.53 -40.48
N ALA A 60 9.33 13.35 -39.65
CA ALA A 60 10.62 12.83 -40.10
C ALA A 60 10.48 11.41 -40.65
N ILE A 61 9.67 10.57 -40.00
CA ILE A 61 9.30 9.22 -40.46
C ILE A 61 8.47 9.31 -41.76
N ALA A 62 7.42 10.13 -41.82
CA ALA A 62 6.56 10.26 -43.00
C ALA A 62 7.33 10.80 -44.21
N TYR A 63 8.20 11.79 -44.01
CA TYR A 63 9.07 12.34 -45.07
C TYR A 63 10.18 11.37 -45.49
N THR A 64 10.66 10.51 -44.60
CA THR A 64 11.63 9.45 -44.97
C THR A 64 10.96 8.19 -45.51
N LEU A 65 9.65 8.01 -45.30
CA LEU A 65 8.85 6.87 -45.77
C LEU A 65 8.00 7.15 -47.01
N ASP A 66 7.86 8.40 -47.46
CA ASP A 66 7.17 8.69 -48.71
C ASP A 66 7.96 8.10 -49.89
N GLY A 67 7.38 7.08 -50.55
CA GLY A 67 8.05 6.23 -51.55
C GLY A 67 8.54 4.86 -51.04
N TYR A 68 8.28 4.49 -49.79
CA TYR A 68 8.77 3.24 -49.19
C TYR A 68 8.02 1.99 -49.68
N LYS A 69 8.74 1.05 -50.33
CA LYS A 69 8.24 -0.29 -50.68
C LYS A 69 8.90 -1.33 -49.77
N ALA A 70 8.10 -2.00 -48.93
CA ALA A 70 8.57 -3.13 -48.11
C ALA A 70 8.99 -4.30 -49.04
N ILE A 71 10.22 -4.79 -48.90
CA ILE A 71 10.76 -5.88 -49.72
C ILE A 71 11.26 -7.00 -48.80
N ASN A 72 11.09 -8.23 -49.29
CA ASN A 72 11.47 -9.48 -48.65
C ASN A 72 13.00 -9.58 -48.39
N ASP A 73 13.37 -10.34 -47.35
CA ASP A 73 14.68 -10.32 -46.65
C ASP A 73 15.95 -10.63 -47.48
N GLY A 74 15.80 -11.00 -48.76
CA GLY A 74 16.91 -11.38 -49.65
C GLY A 74 17.52 -10.28 -50.52
N SER A 75 17.05 -9.03 -50.47
CA SER A 75 17.52 -7.96 -51.37
C SER A 75 18.51 -6.97 -50.73
N ALA A 76 19.42 -6.42 -51.54
CA ALA A 76 20.46 -5.48 -51.12
C ALA A 76 19.87 -4.19 -50.53
N ARG A 77 20.42 -3.73 -49.38
CA ARG A 77 19.91 -2.59 -48.58
C ARG A 77 19.98 -1.22 -49.28
N SER A 78 20.64 -1.15 -50.44
CA SER A 78 20.66 0.02 -51.30
C SER A 78 20.70 -0.42 -52.75
N ALA A 79 19.80 0.13 -53.56
CA ALA A 79 19.80 -0.04 -55.01
C ALA A 79 19.44 1.31 -55.65
N LYS A 80 20.30 1.79 -56.57
CA LYS A 80 20.18 3.10 -57.25
C LYS A 80 20.17 4.34 -56.31
N GLY A 81 20.96 4.33 -55.24
CA GLY A 81 21.16 5.52 -54.41
C GLY A 81 20.03 5.86 -53.43
N ILE A 82 19.01 4.99 -53.32
CA ILE A 82 17.90 5.15 -52.38
C ILE A 82 18.07 4.08 -51.28
N PHE A 83 18.21 4.54 -50.03
CA PHE A 83 18.33 3.67 -48.86
C PHE A 83 16.98 3.06 -48.51
N LYS A 84 16.95 1.74 -48.29
CA LYS A 84 15.74 1.01 -47.87
C LYS A 84 15.93 0.50 -46.46
N LEU A 85 15.10 0.97 -45.53
CA LEU A 85 15.08 0.50 -44.15
C LEU A 85 14.45 -0.91 -44.10
N ARG A 86 14.70 -1.64 -43.00
CA ARG A 86 14.01 -2.89 -42.70
C ARG A 86 13.05 -2.70 -41.54
N PRO A 87 12.02 -3.56 -41.38
CA PRO A 87 11.13 -3.54 -40.22
C PRO A 87 11.88 -3.58 -38.86
N SER A 88 13.07 -4.20 -38.81
CA SER A 88 13.95 -4.22 -37.63
C SER A 88 14.53 -2.86 -37.23
N ASP A 89 14.74 -1.97 -38.20
CA ASP A 89 15.31 -0.64 -37.99
C ASP A 89 14.26 0.30 -37.37
N PHE A 90 12.99 0.04 -37.70
CA PHE A 90 11.84 0.73 -37.13
C PHE A 90 11.61 0.37 -35.66
N ASN A 91 11.72 -0.92 -35.31
CA ASN A 91 11.58 -1.38 -33.93
C ASN A 91 12.66 -0.82 -33.00
N THR A 92 13.85 -0.56 -33.54
CA THR A 92 14.98 0.03 -32.80
C THR A 92 14.72 1.48 -32.42
N LEU A 93 14.21 2.27 -33.37
CA LEU A 93 13.91 3.69 -33.18
C LEU A 93 12.72 3.87 -32.23
N ILE A 94 11.73 3.00 -32.33
CA ILE A 94 10.62 2.91 -31.37
C ILE A 94 11.16 2.56 -29.98
N SER A 95 12.03 1.56 -29.85
CA SER A 95 12.60 1.13 -28.55
C SER A 95 13.42 2.21 -27.85
N MET A 96 14.16 3.03 -28.60
CA MET A 96 14.96 4.13 -28.03
C MET A 96 14.06 5.28 -27.58
N THR A 97 13.06 5.63 -28.40
CA THR A 97 12.11 6.70 -28.08
C THR A 97 11.24 6.33 -26.89
N THR A 98 10.76 5.08 -26.81
CA THR A 98 10.02 4.59 -25.64
C THR A 98 10.88 4.61 -24.39
N SER A 99 12.17 4.27 -24.45
CA SER A 99 13.05 4.31 -23.26
C SER A 99 13.23 5.73 -22.69
N ILE A 100 13.33 6.75 -23.55
CA ILE A 100 13.45 8.16 -23.12
C ILE A 100 12.13 8.67 -22.56
N ILE A 101 11.01 8.34 -23.21
CA ILE A 101 9.67 8.67 -22.69
C ILE A 101 9.45 7.97 -21.35
N THR A 102 9.81 6.70 -21.22
CA THR A 102 9.76 5.95 -19.96
C THR A 102 10.62 6.65 -18.91
N TYR A 103 11.87 7.04 -19.19
CA TYR A 103 12.70 7.76 -18.21
C TYR A 103 12.14 9.12 -17.77
N LEU A 104 11.51 9.89 -18.68
CA LEU A 104 10.89 11.17 -18.35
C LEU A 104 9.55 11.01 -17.63
N VAL A 105 8.85 9.91 -17.87
CA VAL A 105 7.68 9.49 -17.09
C VAL A 105 8.14 8.91 -15.75
N ASP A 106 9.29 8.23 -15.64
CA ASP A 106 9.79 7.49 -14.47
C ASP A 106 9.97 8.36 -13.21
N SER A 107 9.86 9.69 -13.30
CA SER A 107 9.91 10.61 -12.15
C SER A 107 8.52 11.05 -11.62
N TYR A 108 7.40 10.45 -12.06
CA TYR A 108 6.09 10.83 -11.51
C TYR A 108 5.87 10.20 -10.12
N THR A 109 5.69 11.07 -9.13
CA THR A 109 5.21 10.69 -7.81
C THR A 109 3.68 10.68 -7.80
N VAL A 110 3.07 9.70 -7.13
CA VAL A 110 1.63 9.66 -6.89
C VAL A 110 1.35 9.99 -5.43
N GLN A 111 0.23 10.64 -5.16
CA GLN A 111 -0.25 10.88 -3.81
C GLN A 111 -1.18 9.74 -3.40
N VAL A 112 -0.89 9.10 -2.27
CA VAL A 112 -1.69 8.00 -1.70
C VAL A 112 -2.17 8.36 -0.30
N ARG A 113 -3.24 7.73 0.18
CA ARG A 113 -3.76 8.04 1.52
C ARG A 113 -2.86 7.41 2.58
N GLY A 114 -2.35 8.24 3.49
CA GLY A 114 -1.61 7.77 4.67
C GLY A 114 -2.52 7.45 5.84
N ALA A 115 -1.99 6.71 6.82
CA ALA A 115 -2.54 6.74 8.17
C ALA A 115 -2.37 8.16 8.74
N GLU A 116 -3.46 8.77 9.18
CA GLU A 116 -3.50 10.15 9.66
C GLU A 116 -3.58 10.15 11.19
N PRO A 117 -2.73 10.90 11.91
CA PRO A 117 -2.81 10.99 13.36
C PRO A 117 -4.01 11.84 13.83
N ARG A 118 -5.07 12.02 13.04
CA ARG A 118 -6.29 12.73 13.43
C ARG A 118 -7.46 11.78 13.35
N VAL A 119 -8.30 11.81 14.38
CA VAL A 119 -9.43 10.91 14.51
C VAL A 119 -10.65 11.49 13.80
N ASP A 120 -11.30 10.69 12.97
CA ASP A 120 -12.69 10.88 12.57
C ASP A 120 -13.58 10.63 13.80
N ILE A 121 -13.94 11.72 14.48
CA ILE A 121 -14.72 11.69 15.72
C ILE A 121 -16.08 11.01 15.52
N SER A 122 -16.66 11.06 14.32
CA SER A 122 -17.94 10.40 14.04
C SER A 122 -17.78 8.88 14.03
N ASN A 123 -16.77 8.36 13.30
CA ASN A 123 -16.51 6.92 13.27
C ASN A 123 -16.09 6.42 14.65
N TRP A 124 -15.27 7.19 15.36
CA TRP A 124 -14.85 6.89 16.72
C TRP A 124 -16.03 6.84 17.71
N TYR A 125 -16.95 7.80 17.64
CA TYR A 125 -18.18 7.78 18.45
C TYR A 125 -19.01 6.51 18.20
N TRP A 126 -19.15 6.08 16.95
CA TRP A 126 -19.87 4.84 16.63
C TRP A 126 -19.15 3.59 17.09
N TYR A 127 -17.82 3.56 17.02
CA TYR A 127 -17.02 2.48 17.61
C TYR A 127 -17.24 2.37 19.13
N LEU A 128 -17.27 3.50 19.83
CA LEU A 128 -17.48 3.54 21.28
C LEU A 128 -18.90 3.14 21.70
N SER A 129 -19.90 3.56 20.93
CA SER A 129 -21.32 3.40 21.29
C SER A 129 -21.94 2.08 20.82
N GLN A 130 -21.46 1.48 19.73
CA GLN A 130 -22.07 0.29 19.14
C GLN A 130 -21.15 -0.92 19.14
N GLU A 131 -21.61 -2.00 19.78
CA GLU A 131 -20.93 -3.30 19.77
C GLU A 131 -20.81 -3.87 18.35
N THR A 132 -21.82 -3.68 17.51
CA THR A 132 -21.83 -4.09 16.09
C THR A 132 -20.67 -3.49 15.31
N THR A 133 -20.36 -2.21 15.54
CA THR A 133 -19.21 -1.52 14.92
C THR A 133 -17.90 -2.15 15.39
N ARG A 134 -17.76 -2.45 16.69
CA ARG A 134 -16.56 -3.10 17.24
C ARG A 134 -16.37 -4.52 16.70
N LYS A 135 -17.44 -5.30 16.59
CA LYS A 135 -17.44 -6.62 15.94
C LYS A 135 -17.06 -6.55 14.47
N GLY A 136 -17.54 -5.53 13.75
CA GLY A 136 -17.13 -5.24 12.38
C GLY A 136 -15.62 -4.96 12.29
N LEU A 137 -15.11 -4.11 13.19
CA LEU A 137 -13.69 -3.77 13.27
C LEU A 137 -12.80 -4.97 13.61
N LEU A 138 -13.23 -5.84 14.53
CA LEU A 138 -12.53 -7.08 14.87
C LEU A 138 -12.33 -7.97 13.64
N ARG A 139 -13.36 -8.12 12.79
CA ARG A 139 -13.26 -8.90 11.54
C ARG A 139 -12.27 -8.28 10.56
N VAL A 140 -12.26 -6.94 10.46
CA VAL A 140 -11.28 -6.21 9.64
C VAL A 140 -9.86 -6.40 10.20
N ALA A 141 -9.69 -6.32 11.53
CA ALA A 141 -8.41 -6.53 12.20
C ALA A 141 -7.86 -7.95 11.97
N GLY A 142 -8.69 -8.97 12.14
CA GLY A 142 -8.32 -10.36 11.84
C GLY A 142 -7.97 -10.57 10.36
N GLY A 143 -8.74 -9.98 9.44
CA GLY A 143 -8.44 -10.00 8.01
C GLY A 143 -7.11 -9.29 7.67
N ASN A 144 -6.83 -8.15 8.30
CA ASN A 144 -5.58 -7.42 8.13
C ASN A 144 -4.39 -8.22 8.67
N ALA A 145 -4.53 -8.87 9.83
CA ALA A 145 -3.49 -9.75 10.38
C ALA A 145 -3.18 -10.91 9.42
N ALA A 146 -4.21 -11.52 8.84
CA ALA A 146 -4.05 -12.59 7.85
C ALA A 146 -3.40 -12.10 6.54
N ILE A 147 -3.86 -10.99 5.97
CA ILE A 147 -3.34 -10.44 4.70
C ILE A 147 -1.89 -9.96 4.87
N GLY A 148 -1.58 -9.26 5.96
CA GLY A 148 -0.24 -8.75 6.23
C GLY A 148 0.83 -9.84 6.30
N TRP A 149 0.44 -11.08 6.59
CA TRP A 149 1.34 -12.20 6.83
C TRP A 149 0.99 -13.47 6.06
N ALA A 150 0.23 -13.33 4.97
CA ALA A 150 -0.09 -14.43 4.07
C ALA A 150 1.15 -15.02 3.36
N ASP A 151 2.26 -14.29 3.30
CA ASP A 151 3.53 -14.80 2.77
C ASP A 151 4.28 -15.61 3.84
N THR A 152 4.20 -16.94 3.71
CA THR A 152 4.55 -17.99 4.68
C THR A 152 6.05 -18.27 4.84
N GLY A 153 6.94 -17.45 4.29
CA GLY A 153 8.37 -17.59 4.53
C GLY A 153 8.75 -17.42 6.02
N ASN A 154 9.65 -18.28 6.53
CA ASN A 154 10.20 -18.32 7.90
C ASN A 154 9.80 -17.14 8.81
N PHE A 155 8.66 -17.26 9.49
CA PHE A 155 8.11 -16.21 10.35
C PHE A 155 9.12 -15.71 11.39
N ILE A 156 9.91 -16.62 11.96
CA ILE A 156 10.93 -16.31 12.98
C ILE A 156 12.00 -15.35 12.45
N GLN A 157 12.47 -15.52 11.21
CA GLN A 157 13.44 -14.60 10.60
C GLN A 157 12.84 -13.24 10.28
N ARG A 158 11.51 -13.16 10.18
CA ARG A 158 10.76 -11.98 9.74
C ARG A 158 10.12 -11.20 10.88
N ARG A 159 10.34 -11.56 12.15
CA ARG A 159 9.82 -10.78 13.30
C ARG A 159 10.24 -9.33 13.32
N SER A 160 11.40 -9.03 12.75
CA SER A 160 11.88 -7.65 12.59
C SER A 160 11.22 -6.92 11.42
N LEU A 161 10.34 -7.54 10.63
CA LEU A 161 9.63 -6.85 9.56
C LEU A 161 8.46 -6.06 10.12
N LEU A 162 8.41 -4.79 9.75
CA LEU A 162 7.26 -3.94 10.00
C LEU A 162 6.36 -3.99 8.78
N ARG A 163 5.08 -4.30 8.99
CA ARG A 163 4.07 -4.33 7.92
C ARG A 163 2.84 -3.54 8.33
N ASN A 164 2.21 -2.91 7.35
CA ASN A 164 0.95 -2.23 7.52
C ASN A 164 0.02 -2.57 6.36
N VAL A 165 -1.26 -2.82 6.65
CA VAL A 165 -2.28 -3.00 5.63
C VAL A 165 -2.88 -1.64 5.31
N VAL A 166 -2.44 -1.08 4.18
CA VAL A 166 -2.90 0.22 3.66
C VAL A 166 -4.12 0.06 2.76
N ASN A 167 -4.66 1.19 2.29
CA ASN A 167 -5.74 1.19 1.32
C ASN A 167 -5.27 0.63 -0.04
N ASP A 168 -6.24 0.24 -0.86
CA ASP A 168 -5.97 -0.20 -2.23
C ASP A 168 -5.70 1.00 -3.12
N ASP A 169 -4.47 1.51 -3.05
CA ASP A 169 -4.05 2.68 -3.81
C ASP A 169 -3.80 2.37 -5.31
N SER A 170 -4.08 1.13 -5.74
CA SER A 170 -3.84 0.64 -7.11
C SER A 170 -2.38 0.76 -7.56
N LEU A 171 -1.44 0.78 -6.60
CA LEU A 171 -0.01 0.83 -6.88
C LEU A 171 0.53 -0.57 -7.22
N PRO A 172 1.44 -0.68 -8.21
CA PRO A 172 2.12 -1.94 -8.50
C PRO A 172 2.93 -2.46 -7.30
N VAL A 173 3.11 -3.77 -7.21
CA VAL A 173 4.06 -4.40 -6.27
C VAL A 173 5.46 -3.86 -6.53
N ASN A 174 6.24 -3.66 -5.46
CA ASN A 174 7.53 -2.98 -5.35
C ASN A 174 7.49 -1.45 -5.39
N SER A 175 6.31 -0.82 -5.48
CA SER A 175 6.20 0.64 -5.32
C SER A 175 6.72 1.04 -3.94
N THR A 176 7.31 2.23 -3.82
CA THR A 176 7.82 2.74 -2.54
C THR A 176 6.94 3.87 -2.04
N ILE A 177 6.77 3.97 -0.73
CA ILE A 177 6.05 5.05 -0.07
C ILE A 177 6.98 5.74 0.93
N THR A 178 6.99 7.07 0.89
CA THR A 178 7.80 7.89 1.80
C THR A 178 7.01 8.24 3.04
N ASP A 179 7.66 8.19 4.19
CA ASP A 179 7.10 8.52 5.52
C ASP A 179 5.90 7.66 5.92
N ALA A 180 5.92 6.38 5.55
CA ALA A 180 4.92 5.42 5.99
C ALA A 180 4.98 5.20 7.50
N ILE A 181 3.82 5.20 8.13
CA ILE A 181 3.63 4.85 9.55
C ILE A 181 3.33 3.35 9.60
N LEU A 182 4.17 2.59 10.29
CA LEU A 182 4.04 1.15 10.44
C LEU A 182 3.84 0.80 11.93
N PRO A 183 2.83 -0.01 12.29
CA PRO A 183 2.67 -0.48 13.66
C PRO A 183 3.85 -1.37 14.04
N ALA A 184 4.40 -1.12 15.24
CA ALA A 184 5.56 -1.84 15.75
C ALA A 184 5.29 -2.34 17.17
N LEU A 185 5.51 -3.63 17.40
CA LEU A 185 5.48 -4.24 18.71
C LEU A 185 6.70 -5.13 18.87
N MET A 186 7.48 -4.90 19.92
CA MET A 186 8.62 -5.72 20.29
C MET A 186 8.33 -6.42 21.60
N VAL A 187 8.40 -7.75 21.60
CA VAL A 187 8.36 -8.58 22.80
C VAL A 187 9.78 -8.76 23.30
N HIS A 188 10.06 -8.31 24.52
CA HIS A 188 11.38 -8.41 25.14
C HIS A 188 11.60 -9.78 25.76
N ASN A 189 10.61 -10.25 26.51
CA ASN A 189 10.60 -11.59 27.08
C ASN A 189 9.18 -12.05 27.42
N ILE A 190 9.03 -13.36 27.57
CA ILE A 190 7.86 -14.02 28.14
C ILE A 190 8.37 -14.87 29.30
N THR A 191 7.70 -14.76 30.43
CA THR A 191 8.04 -15.50 31.66
C THR A 191 6.79 -16.23 32.11
N LEU A 192 6.82 -17.56 32.09
CA LEU A 192 5.68 -18.38 32.49
C LEU A 192 5.64 -18.52 34.01
N ASP A 193 4.44 -18.58 34.58
CA ASP A 193 4.27 -18.65 36.02
C ASP A 193 4.70 -20.04 36.55
N GLU A 194 5.72 -20.06 37.42
CA GLU A 194 6.23 -21.29 38.05
C GLU A 194 5.43 -21.74 39.29
N HIS A 195 4.44 -20.96 39.70
CA HIS A 195 3.61 -21.24 40.86
C HIS A 195 2.13 -21.33 40.45
N GLN A 196 1.28 -21.72 41.40
CA GLN A 196 -0.16 -21.72 41.19
C GLN A 196 -0.65 -20.33 40.73
N VAL A 197 -1.49 -20.32 39.70
CA VAL A 197 -2.08 -19.10 39.14
C VAL A 197 -2.81 -18.30 40.22
N SER A 198 -2.63 -16.98 40.23
CA SER A 198 -3.38 -16.08 41.12
C SER A 198 -4.89 -16.15 40.83
N SER A 199 -5.72 -15.93 41.86
CA SER A 199 -7.19 -15.89 41.72
C SER A 199 -7.65 -14.97 40.60
N ASP A 200 -7.02 -13.80 40.47
CA ASP A 200 -7.47 -12.76 39.53
C ASP A 200 -7.29 -13.20 38.07
N VAL A 201 -6.16 -13.84 37.77
CA VAL A 201 -5.88 -14.42 36.45
C VAL A 201 -6.83 -15.59 36.15
N TYR A 202 -7.12 -16.42 37.15
CA TYR A 202 -8.08 -17.51 37.02
C TYR A 202 -9.49 -16.99 36.72
N ASP A 203 -9.94 -15.95 37.44
CA ASP A 203 -11.25 -15.33 37.27
C ASP A 203 -11.37 -14.61 35.93
N ILE A 204 -10.31 -13.94 35.45
CA ILE A 204 -10.27 -13.34 34.11
C ILE A 204 -10.32 -14.41 33.02
N ALA A 205 -9.58 -15.52 33.17
CA ALA A 205 -9.64 -16.61 32.20
C ALA A 205 -11.03 -17.27 32.17
N ARG A 206 -11.71 -17.35 33.33
CA ARG A 206 -13.09 -17.86 33.44
C ARG A 206 -14.12 -16.89 32.85
N SER A 207 -13.95 -15.60 33.09
CA SER A 207 -14.86 -14.52 32.70
C SER A 207 -14.22 -13.64 31.61
N SER A 208 -13.66 -14.27 30.58
CA SER A 208 -12.88 -13.56 29.56
C SER A 208 -13.70 -12.55 28.75
N GLU A 209 -15.03 -12.59 28.84
CA GLU A 209 -15.93 -11.55 28.31
C GLU A 209 -15.64 -10.17 28.91
N ASP A 210 -15.22 -10.11 30.19
CA ASP A 210 -14.96 -8.85 30.90
C ASP A 210 -13.79 -8.04 30.31
N ILE A 211 -12.87 -8.70 29.62
CA ILE A 211 -11.72 -8.07 28.96
C ILE A 211 -11.95 -7.87 27.46
N SER A 212 -13.08 -8.36 26.93
CA SER A 212 -13.43 -8.23 25.53
C SER A 212 -13.93 -6.82 25.23
N VAL A 213 -13.38 -6.20 24.20
CA VAL A 213 -13.86 -4.91 23.69
C VAL A 213 -15.14 -5.12 22.86
N VAL A 214 -15.31 -6.29 22.25
CA VAL A 214 -16.48 -6.62 21.43
C VAL A 214 -17.60 -7.31 22.21
N GLY A 215 -17.38 -7.64 23.49
CA GLY A 215 -18.36 -8.37 24.33
C GLY A 215 -18.48 -9.86 24.01
N ASP A 216 -17.52 -10.44 23.29
CA ASP A 216 -17.48 -11.88 23.03
C ASP A 216 -16.37 -12.50 23.89
N ALA A 217 -16.67 -13.54 24.67
CA ALA A 217 -15.66 -14.20 25.50
C ALA A 217 -14.55 -14.86 24.64
N PRO A 218 -13.29 -14.37 24.68
CA PRO A 218 -12.20 -14.90 23.86
C PRO A 218 -12.01 -16.41 23.99
N PHE A 219 -12.15 -16.99 25.20
CA PHE A 219 -11.97 -18.43 25.42
C PHE A 219 -13.19 -19.32 25.17
N LEU A 220 -14.32 -18.75 24.76
CA LEU A 220 -15.56 -19.51 24.48
C LEU A 220 -15.40 -20.51 23.33
N TYR A 221 -14.47 -20.25 22.40
CA TYR A 221 -14.27 -21.08 21.22
C TYR A 221 -13.46 -22.36 21.48
N HIS A 222 -12.89 -22.49 22.70
CA HIS A 222 -12.24 -23.72 23.17
C HIS A 222 -11.17 -24.31 22.23
N HIS A 223 -10.40 -23.43 21.59
CA HIS A 223 -9.36 -23.81 20.63
C HIS A 223 -7.99 -23.78 21.30
N ALA A 224 -7.20 -24.85 21.14
CA ALA A 224 -5.80 -24.86 21.57
C ALA A 224 -5.00 -23.78 20.81
N GLY A 225 -4.11 -23.07 21.50
CA GLY A 225 -3.41 -21.92 20.92
C GLY A 225 -4.16 -20.59 21.11
N ASN A 226 -5.41 -20.60 21.55
CA ASN A 226 -6.07 -19.37 21.90
C ASN A 226 -5.37 -18.72 23.11
N ALA A 227 -4.98 -17.45 22.97
CA ALA A 227 -4.31 -16.70 24.02
C ALA A 227 -4.89 -15.29 24.13
N ILE A 228 -4.81 -14.75 25.34
CA ILE A 228 -5.18 -13.36 25.65
C ILE A 228 -4.01 -12.66 26.31
N VAL A 229 -3.86 -11.37 26.04
CA VAL A 229 -2.94 -10.48 26.75
C VAL A 229 -3.75 -9.33 27.34
N PHE A 230 -3.63 -9.11 28.64
CA PHE A 230 -4.40 -8.09 29.35
C PHE A 230 -3.60 -7.41 30.45
N ASP A 231 -4.10 -6.26 30.91
CA ASP A 231 -3.59 -5.57 32.08
C ASP A 231 -4.28 -6.12 33.34
N PRO A 232 -3.55 -6.70 34.31
CA PRO A 232 -4.18 -7.12 35.55
C PRO A 232 -4.73 -5.94 36.37
N ASP A 233 -4.19 -4.72 36.21
CA ASP A 233 -4.59 -3.55 36.99
C ASP A 233 -5.78 -2.78 36.36
N ASP A 234 -5.96 -2.89 35.03
CA ASP A 234 -7.08 -2.31 34.27
C ASP A 234 -7.64 -3.33 33.25
N PRO A 235 -8.26 -4.44 33.72
CA PRO A 235 -8.70 -5.51 32.82
C PRO A 235 -9.93 -5.12 32.00
N LYS A 236 -10.78 -4.21 32.49
CA LYS A 236 -12.08 -3.90 31.87
C LYS A 236 -11.98 -2.72 30.91
N TRP A 237 -12.31 -2.96 29.65
CA TRP A 237 -12.48 -1.87 28.69
C TRP A 237 -13.75 -1.08 28.99
N THR A 238 -13.64 0.25 29.08
CA THR A 238 -14.78 1.15 29.31
C THR A 238 -14.80 2.24 28.24
N SER A 239 -15.87 2.30 27.45
CA SER A 239 -16.05 3.34 26.42
C SER A 239 -16.41 4.70 27.01
N SER A 240 -16.96 4.72 28.23
CA SER A 240 -17.40 5.93 28.93
C SER A 240 -16.29 6.94 29.16
N LYS A 241 -15.01 6.52 29.21
CA LYS A 241 -13.86 7.45 29.33
C LYS A 241 -13.71 8.41 28.15
N TYR A 242 -14.30 8.07 27.00
CA TYR A 242 -14.21 8.87 25.78
C TYR A 242 -15.51 9.58 25.42
N ILE A 243 -16.66 9.14 25.93
CA ILE A 243 -17.96 9.72 25.58
C ILE A 243 -18.21 10.97 26.41
N VAL A 244 -18.44 12.10 25.75
CA VAL A 244 -18.82 13.35 26.42
C VAL A 244 -20.30 13.29 26.77
N SER A 245 -20.62 13.27 28.08
CA SER A 245 -21.98 13.15 28.60
C SER A 245 -22.96 14.12 27.91
N ASN A 246 -24.09 13.60 27.43
CA ASN A 246 -25.17 14.34 26.78
C ASN A 246 -24.86 14.91 25.38
N SER A 247 -23.86 14.38 24.67
CA SER A 247 -23.58 14.76 23.28
C SER A 247 -23.27 13.55 22.41
N SER A 248 -23.52 13.66 21.10
CA SER A 248 -23.03 12.71 20.09
C SER A 248 -21.56 12.98 19.74
N GLN A 249 -20.75 13.33 20.75
CA GLN A 249 -19.33 13.66 20.59
C GLN A 249 -18.48 12.72 21.43
N ALA A 250 -17.29 12.42 20.92
CA ALA A 250 -16.27 11.62 21.59
C ALA A 250 -14.97 12.42 21.69
N ASN A 251 -14.26 12.27 22.80
CA ASN A 251 -12.90 12.76 22.95
C ASN A 251 -11.95 11.87 22.14
N GLU A 252 -10.97 12.51 21.50
CA GLU A 252 -9.91 11.78 20.81
C GLU A 252 -9.07 10.97 21.83
N PRO A 253 -8.69 9.73 21.50
CA PRO A 253 -7.74 8.99 22.31
C PRO A 253 -6.36 9.71 22.30
N PRO A 254 -5.69 9.80 23.47
CA PRO A 254 -4.37 10.42 23.54
C PRO A 254 -3.33 9.59 22.80
N ALA A 255 -2.35 10.25 22.19
CA ALA A 255 -1.20 9.56 21.61
C ALA A 255 -0.36 8.95 22.73
N SER A 256 -0.11 7.65 22.67
CA SER A 256 0.65 6.95 23.70
C SER A 256 1.62 5.94 23.09
N ARG A 257 2.67 5.64 23.85
CA ARG A 257 3.59 4.52 23.60
C ARG A 257 3.45 3.61 24.80
N PHE A 258 3.23 2.32 24.58
CA PHE A 258 3.21 1.35 25.66
C PHE A 258 4.60 0.76 25.86
N SER A 259 5.04 0.64 27.11
CA SER A 259 6.22 -0.13 27.48
C SER A 259 6.05 -0.68 28.87
N GLY A 260 6.02 -2.00 29.01
CA GLY A 260 5.89 -2.63 30.31
C GLY A 260 5.37 -4.06 30.24
N ASN A 261 4.92 -4.53 31.39
CA ASN A 261 4.47 -5.90 31.57
C ASN A 261 2.96 -6.00 31.40
N LYS A 262 2.51 -7.09 30.78
CA LYS A 262 1.11 -7.54 30.76
C LYS A 262 1.03 -9.00 31.20
N LYS A 263 -0.15 -9.45 31.60
CA LYS A 263 -0.42 -10.86 31.83
C LYS A 263 -0.83 -11.52 30.53
N VAL A 264 -0.36 -12.75 30.32
CA VAL A 264 -0.76 -13.61 29.22
C VAL A 264 -1.38 -14.89 29.78
N VAL A 265 -2.47 -15.33 29.17
CA VAL A 265 -3.07 -16.64 29.43
C VAL A 265 -3.20 -17.36 28.10
N LEU A 266 -2.73 -18.59 28.04
CA LEU A 266 -2.75 -19.43 26.85
C LEU A 266 -3.49 -20.73 27.14
N MET A 267 -4.44 -21.08 26.28
CA MET A 267 -5.07 -22.38 26.25
C MET A 267 -4.17 -23.38 25.52
N LEU A 268 -3.62 -24.37 26.25
CA LEU A 268 -2.73 -25.38 25.69
C LEU A 268 -3.48 -26.49 24.95
N ALA A 269 -4.57 -26.97 25.53
CA ALA A 269 -5.33 -28.10 25.02
C ALA A 269 -6.76 -28.12 25.58
N ARG A 270 -7.67 -28.76 24.86
CA ARG A 270 -8.94 -29.24 25.40
C ARG A 270 -8.89 -30.76 25.48
N GLN A 271 -9.16 -31.32 26.65
CA GLN A 271 -9.11 -32.76 26.87
C GLN A 271 -10.27 -33.25 27.75
N LYS A 272 -10.48 -34.56 27.77
CA LYS A 272 -11.38 -35.17 28.76
C LYS A 272 -10.86 -34.86 30.17
N SER A 273 -11.77 -34.63 31.10
CA SER A 273 -11.42 -34.37 32.49
C SER A 273 -10.58 -35.52 33.06
N THR A 274 -9.49 -35.18 33.75
CA THR A 274 -8.54 -36.12 34.36
C THR A 274 -8.47 -35.87 35.87
N THR A 275 -7.96 -36.84 36.62
CA THR A 275 -7.67 -36.66 38.04
C THR A 275 -6.21 -37.08 38.29
N PRO A 276 -5.29 -36.13 38.59
CA PRO A 276 -5.52 -34.69 38.75
C PRO A 276 -5.87 -33.98 37.43
N ALA A 277 -6.59 -32.86 37.54
CA ALA A 277 -7.02 -32.08 36.39
C ALA A 277 -5.81 -31.55 35.61
N CYS A 278 -5.90 -31.58 34.28
CA CYS A 278 -4.81 -31.21 33.35
C CYS A 278 -3.45 -31.89 33.62
N SER A 279 -3.44 -33.12 34.16
CA SER A 279 -2.21 -33.84 34.45
C SER A 279 -2.31 -35.33 34.08
N PRO A 280 -1.55 -35.79 33.06
CA PRO A 280 -0.77 -34.99 32.13
C PRO A 280 -1.66 -34.19 31.17
N VAL A 281 -1.14 -33.09 30.63
CA VAL A 281 -1.78 -32.42 29.49
C VAL A 281 -1.56 -33.29 28.25
N THR A 282 -2.64 -33.63 27.55
CA THR A 282 -2.54 -34.41 26.31
C THR A 282 -1.81 -33.58 25.26
N PRO A 283 -0.77 -34.13 24.60
CA PRO A 283 -0.11 -33.48 23.49
C PRO A 283 -1.12 -32.98 22.43
N ASP A 284 -0.93 -31.75 21.97
CA ASP A 284 -1.78 -31.10 20.98
C ASP A 284 -0.89 -30.26 20.04
N THR A 285 -1.37 -29.12 19.56
CA THR A 285 -0.73 -28.19 18.63
C THR A 285 0.69 -27.79 19.03
N PHE A 286 0.99 -27.82 20.34
CA PHE A 286 2.29 -27.45 20.92
C PHE A 286 3.27 -28.61 21.12
N GLY A 287 2.90 -29.85 20.77
CA GLY A 287 3.76 -31.03 20.93
C GLY A 287 3.75 -31.57 22.36
N ASP A 288 4.94 -31.87 22.91
CA ASP A 288 5.06 -32.44 24.25
C ASP A 288 4.84 -31.36 25.30
N LEU A 289 3.74 -31.45 26.05
CA LEU A 289 3.34 -30.47 27.06
C LEU A 289 3.72 -30.88 28.49
N SER A 290 4.44 -31.99 28.66
CA SER A 290 4.81 -32.53 29.97
C SER A 290 5.75 -31.64 30.78
N TYR A 291 6.44 -30.69 30.13
CA TYR A 291 7.33 -29.75 30.81
C TYR A 291 6.61 -28.64 31.58
N PHE A 292 5.32 -28.42 31.32
CA PHE A 292 4.52 -27.44 32.05
C PHE A 292 4.05 -27.99 33.39
N LYS A 293 4.47 -27.35 34.48
CA LYS A 293 4.14 -27.78 35.85
C LYS A 293 2.87 -27.14 36.43
N ASN A 294 2.54 -25.92 36.02
CA ASN A 294 1.44 -25.12 36.62
C ASN A 294 0.30 -24.88 35.63
N VAL A 295 -0.22 -25.98 35.11
CA VAL A 295 -1.38 -25.95 34.23
C VAL A 295 -2.64 -25.91 35.09
N PHE A 296 -3.54 -24.97 34.83
CA PHE A 296 -4.80 -24.87 35.54
C PHE A 296 -5.99 -25.23 34.62
N PRO A 297 -6.98 -25.98 35.13
CA PRO A 297 -8.16 -26.35 34.36
C PRO A 297 -9.24 -25.28 34.43
N LEU A 298 -9.94 -25.04 33.31
CA LEU A 298 -11.30 -24.50 33.31
C LEU A 298 -12.20 -25.45 32.51
N GLY A 299 -13.37 -25.77 33.04
CA GLY A 299 -14.28 -26.68 32.33
C GLY A 299 -15.30 -27.32 33.24
N ASN A 300 -15.87 -28.42 32.78
CA ASN A 300 -16.86 -29.19 33.52
C ASN A 300 -16.33 -30.60 33.83
N ALA A 301 -17.20 -31.47 34.37
CA ALA A 301 -16.81 -32.82 34.75
C ALA A 301 -16.39 -33.72 33.57
N ASN A 302 -16.77 -33.38 32.34
CA ASN A 302 -16.51 -34.20 31.16
C ASN A 302 -15.31 -33.69 30.36
N ASP A 303 -15.22 -32.38 30.17
CA ASP A 303 -14.16 -31.71 29.41
C ASP A 303 -13.51 -30.62 30.24
N GLN A 304 -12.19 -30.55 30.16
CA GLN A 304 -11.38 -29.48 30.74
C GLN A 304 -10.52 -28.83 29.66
N ASN A 305 -10.50 -27.50 29.68
CA ASN A 305 -9.56 -26.67 28.94
C ASN A 305 -8.37 -26.41 29.86
N CYS A 306 -7.17 -26.69 29.38
CA CYS A 306 -5.94 -26.61 30.16
C CYS A 306 -5.18 -25.35 29.79
N PHE A 307 -4.92 -24.49 30.77
CA PHE A 307 -4.30 -23.18 30.56
C PHE A 307 -2.97 -23.07 31.28
N ILE A 308 -2.11 -22.21 30.74
CA ILE A 308 -0.97 -21.66 31.45
C ILE A 308 -1.07 -20.15 31.49
N SER A 309 -0.45 -19.55 32.50
CA SER A 309 -0.32 -18.11 32.63
C SER A 309 1.15 -17.69 32.65
N GLY A 310 1.39 -16.42 32.33
CA GLY A 310 2.69 -15.81 32.42
C GLY A 310 2.63 -14.30 32.34
N THR A 311 3.80 -13.68 32.30
CA THR A 311 4.00 -12.26 32.10
C THR A 311 4.79 -12.02 30.83
N ILE A 312 4.29 -11.12 29.99
CA ILE A 312 4.93 -10.66 28.76
C ILE A 312 5.42 -9.22 28.95
N ASN A 313 6.70 -8.97 28.72
CA ASN A 313 7.26 -7.62 28.68
C ASN A 313 7.36 -7.18 27.23
N MET A 314 6.72 -6.07 26.87
CA MET A 314 6.70 -5.59 25.50
C MET A 314 6.68 -4.07 25.41
N THR A 315 7.13 -3.56 24.27
CA THR A 315 6.99 -2.17 23.87
C THR A 315 6.20 -2.11 22.57
N ALA A 316 5.18 -1.25 22.52
CA ALA A 316 4.32 -1.09 21.35
C ALA A 316 4.14 0.39 21.00
N GLY A 317 4.05 0.66 19.70
CA GLY A 317 3.89 1.99 19.13
C GLY A 317 3.89 1.94 17.62
N VAL A 318 4.42 2.98 16.99
CA VAL A 318 4.60 3.06 15.53
C VAL A 318 6.03 3.46 15.18
N VAL A 319 6.48 3.09 13.99
CA VAL A 319 7.75 3.53 13.42
C VAL A 319 7.48 4.20 12.08
N ARG A 320 8.14 5.33 11.84
CA ARG A 320 8.10 6.04 10.55
C ARG A 320 9.24 5.58 9.66
N LYS A 321 8.94 5.11 8.46
CA LYS A 321 9.92 4.61 7.50
C LYS A 321 9.85 5.40 6.19
N ARG A 322 11.01 5.80 5.65
CA ARG A 322 11.12 6.59 4.42
C ARG A 322 11.05 5.77 3.13
N GLY A 323 11.20 4.45 3.21
CA GLY A 323 11.32 3.58 2.04
C GLY A 323 10.50 2.31 2.15
N ALA A 324 9.32 2.36 2.77
CA ALA A 324 8.45 1.19 2.83
C ALA A 324 7.98 0.80 1.42
N ARG A 325 7.85 -0.51 1.15
CA ARG A 325 7.57 -1.05 -0.17
C ARG A 325 6.24 -1.80 -0.19
N TYR A 326 5.48 -1.64 -1.26
CA TYR A 326 4.29 -2.46 -1.48
C TYR A 326 4.72 -3.88 -1.85
N ILE A 327 4.44 -4.86 -0.99
CA ILE A 327 4.61 -6.30 -1.33
C ILE A 327 3.34 -6.91 -1.91
N SER A 328 2.21 -6.25 -1.71
CA SER A 328 0.95 -6.49 -2.41
C SER A 328 0.24 -5.16 -2.62
N SER A 329 -0.90 -5.14 -3.33
CA SER A 329 -1.67 -3.90 -3.58
C SER A 329 -2.13 -3.18 -2.31
N ARG A 330 -2.10 -3.86 -1.14
CA ARG A 330 -2.60 -3.33 0.13
C ARG A 330 -1.64 -3.52 1.30
N VAL A 331 -0.46 -4.10 1.08
CA VAL A 331 0.49 -4.36 2.17
C VAL A 331 1.79 -3.66 1.86
N VAL A 332 2.17 -2.74 2.74
CA VAL A 332 3.48 -2.12 2.74
C VAL A 332 4.34 -2.76 3.80
N ASP A 333 5.61 -3.01 3.49
CA ASP A 333 6.60 -3.51 4.42
C ASP A 333 7.86 -2.65 4.46
N SER A 334 8.65 -2.80 5.52
CA SER A 334 9.97 -2.21 5.61
C SER A 334 10.94 -3.23 6.19
N GLU A 335 12.00 -3.50 5.42
CA GLU A 335 13.14 -4.33 5.83
C GLU A 335 14.23 -3.50 6.55
N ASP A 336 14.05 -2.18 6.62
CA ASP A 336 15.03 -1.30 7.26
C ASP A 336 15.13 -1.66 8.74
N PRO A 337 16.34 -1.86 9.29
CA PRO A 337 16.51 -2.18 10.69
C PRO A 337 15.86 -1.11 11.56
N TRP A 338 15.28 -1.54 12.68
CA TRP A 338 14.68 -0.66 13.68
C TRP A 338 14.96 -1.22 15.06
N SER A 339 14.83 -0.34 16.04
CA SER A 339 15.10 -0.60 17.44
C SER A 339 13.92 -0.11 18.30
N VAL A 340 13.94 -0.47 19.58
CA VAL A 340 12.94 -0.03 20.57
C VAL A 340 12.90 1.50 20.68
N ASP A 341 14.02 2.18 20.43
CA ASP A 341 14.12 3.63 20.51
C ASP A 341 13.44 4.34 19.33
N ASP A 342 13.27 3.64 18.21
CA ASP A 342 12.55 4.15 17.04
C ASP A 342 11.02 4.13 17.22
N ILE A 343 10.53 3.40 18.23
CA ILE A 343 9.09 3.28 18.52
C ILE A 343 8.58 4.61 19.09
N GLN A 344 7.66 5.23 18.36
CA GLN A 344 7.00 6.48 18.69
C GLN A 344 5.58 6.24 19.22
N SER A 345 5.07 7.22 19.95
CA SER A 345 3.69 7.24 20.41
C SER A 345 2.72 7.48 19.26
N ASP A 346 1.57 6.80 19.30
CA ASP A 346 0.47 6.99 18.36
C ASP A 346 -0.87 6.78 19.08
N ARG A 347 -1.96 7.34 18.53
CA ARG A 347 -3.27 7.37 19.21
C ARG A 347 -3.95 6.02 19.28
N TRP A 348 -3.67 5.14 18.32
CA TRP A 348 -4.32 3.84 18.28
C TRP A 348 -3.57 2.77 19.06
N VAL A 349 -2.42 3.09 19.66
CA VAL A 349 -1.57 2.12 20.35
C VAL A 349 -2.28 1.51 21.55
N GLU A 350 -2.83 2.34 22.44
CA GLU A 350 -3.54 1.85 23.62
C GLU A 350 -4.79 1.07 23.23
N GLU A 351 -5.59 1.57 22.29
CA GLU A 351 -6.82 0.91 21.86
C GLU A 351 -6.54 -0.40 21.10
N ALA A 352 -5.46 -0.47 20.31
CA ALA A 352 -5.02 -1.70 19.67
C ALA A 352 -4.57 -2.75 20.69
N ILE A 353 -3.89 -2.33 21.78
CA ILE A 353 -3.53 -3.23 22.89
C ILE A 353 -4.78 -3.72 23.61
N ARG A 354 -5.76 -2.86 23.87
CA ARG A 354 -7.02 -3.24 24.52
C ARG A 354 -7.83 -4.23 23.66
N LEU A 355 -7.71 -4.14 22.33
CA LEU A 355 -8.36 -5.06 21.38
C LEU A 355 -7.61 -6.39 21.20
N LEU A 356 -6.41 -6.56 21.77
CA LEU A 356 -5.60 -7.76 21.61
C LEU A 356 -6.31 -9.06 22.00
N PRO A 357 -7.00 -9.18 23.16
CA PRO A 357 -7.66 -10.43 23.54
C PRO A 357 -8.61 -10.95 22.45
N ASP A 358 -9.39 -10.05 21.86
CA ASP A 358 -10.37 -10.38 20.83
C ASP A 358 -9.69 -10.77 19.52
N VAL A 359 -8.70 -9.99 19.07
CA VAL A 359 -8.01 -10.23 17.79
C VAL A 359 -7.13 -11.47 17.88
N MET A 360 -6.45 -11.72 19.01
CA MET A 360 -5.65 -12.92 19.23
C MET A 360 -6.53 -14.18 19.22
N ALA A 361 -7.67 -14.15 19.90
CA ALA A 361 -8.62 -15.25 19.85
C ALA A 361 -9.17 -15.48 18.43
N PHE A 362 -9.48 -14.41 17.69
CA PHE A 362 -9.93 -14.54 16.31
C PHE A 362 -8.83 -15.09 15.38
N VAL A 363 -7.60 -14.57 15.46
CA VAL A 363 -6.45 -14.99 14.64
C VAL A 363 -6.05 -16.43 14.94
N SER A 364 -6.09 -16.85 16.22
CA SER A 364 -5.83 -18.24 16.61
C SER A 364 -6.82 -19.22 15.95
N GLN A 365 -8.10 -18.84 15.84
CA GLN A 365 -9.15 -19.64 15.18
C GLN A 365 -9.03 -19.68 13.66
N LEU A 366 -8.46 -18.64 13.04
CA LEU A 366 -8.13 -18.69 11.61
C LEU A 366 -7.07 -19.76 11.32
N ASN A 367 -6.40 -20.31 12.35
CA ASN A 367 -5.40 -21.36 12.28
C ASN A 367 -4.37 -21.10 11.16
N ALA A 368 -3.82 -19.88 11.16
CA ALA A 368 -2.77 -19.53 10.22
C ALA A 368 -1.54 -20.40 10.51
N SER A 369 -1.22 -21.31 9.59
CA SER A 369 -0.12 -22.28 9.65
C SER A 369 1.29 -21.67 9.75
N SER A 370 1.39 -20.34 9.86
CA SER A 370 2.63 -19.58 9.85
C SER A 370 3.26 -19.38 11.23
N MET A 371 2.56 -19.65 12.33
CA MET A 371 3.13 -19.48 13.67
C MET A 371 3.84 -20.75 14.15
N PRO A 372 5.05 -20.64 14.73
CA PRO A 372 5.76 -21.80 15.25
C PRO A 372 5.07 -22.31 16.52
N THR A 373 4.46 -23.49 16.47
CA THR A 373 3.75 -24.05 17.63
C THR A 373 4.55 -25.14 18.33
N TRP A 374 5.31 -25.96 17.61
CA TRP A 374 5.92 -27.16 18.17
C TRP A 374 7.04 -26.85 19.18
N ASN A 375 6.84 -27.22 20.45
CA ASN A 375 7.77 -27.01 21.57
C ASN A 375 8.28 -25.56 21.69
N ASN A 376 7.45 -24.58 21.30
CA ASN A 376 7.89 -23.19 21.22
C ASN A 376 6.75 -22.21 21.53
N VAL A 377 6.19 -22.36 22.73
CA VAL A 377 5.07 -21.54 23.21
C VAL A 377 5.40 -20.05 23.26
N ASP A 378 6.62 -19.70 23.70
CA ASP A 378 7.04 -18.30 23.78
C ASP A 378 7.05 -17.66 22.40
N ASP A 379 7.59 -18.37 21.40
CA ASP A 379 7.61 -17.86 20.04
C ASP A 379 6.21 -17.80 19.43
N TYR A 380 5.35 -18.75 19.72
CA TYR A 380 3.96 -18.71 19.30
C TYR A 380 3.26 -17.46 19.85
N VAL A 381 3.32 -17.25 21.16
CA VAL A 381 2.65 -16.13 21.84
C VAL A 381 3.20 -14.79 21.35
N ALA A 382 4.53 -14.63 21.25
CA ALA A 382 5.14 -13.41 20.77
C ALA A 382 4.68 -13.07 19.34
N SER A 383 4.60 -14.09 18.47
CA SER A 383 4.13 -13.95 17.09
C SER A 383 2.65 -13.56 17.04
N LEU A 384 1.81 -14.25 17.81
CA LEU A 384 0.38 -14.00 17.87
C LEU A 384 0.06 -12.59 18.37
N VAL A 385 0.75 -12.13 19.43
CA VAL A 385 0.61 -10.76 19.97
C VAL A 385 1.03 -9.72 18.94
N GLN A 386 2.19 -9.89 18.31
CA GLN A 386 2.69 -8.96 17.30
C GLN A 386 1.72 -8.86 16.11
N LEU A 387 1.28 -10.00 15.58
CA LEU A 387 0.32 -10.07 14.48
C LEU A 387 -1.01 -9.41 14.81
N SER A 388 -1.53 -9.71 15.99
CA SER A 388 -2.81 -9.19 16.45
C SER A 388 -2.75 -7.69 16.68
N PHE A 389 -1.65 -7.18 17.24
CA PHE A 389 -1.42 -5.74 17.40
C PHE A 389 -1.39 -5.03 16.06
N MET A 390 -0.63 -5.56 15.09
CA MET A 390 -0.55 -4.97 13.75
C MET A 390 -1.91 -4.95 13.06
N GLY A 391 -2.67 -6.05 13.13
CA GLY A 391 -4.02 -6.15 12.59
C GLY A 391 -5.00 -5.17 13.25
N ALA A 392 -4.98 -5.09 14.58
CA ALA A 392 -5.79 -4.19 15.38
C ALA A 392 -5.50 -2.72 15.06
N TRP A 393 -4.22 -2.32 15.10
CA TRP A 393 -3.80 -0.96 14.81
C TRP A 393 -4.16 -0.58 13.36
N SER A 394 -3.89 -1.44 12.39
CA SER A 394 -4.20 -1.17 10.96
C SER A 394 -5.70 -1.06 10.72
N ALA A 395 -6.53 -1.81 11.46
CA ALA A 395 -7.98 -1.69 11.37
C ALA A 395 -8.46 -0.38 11.99
N LEU A 396 -7.98 -0.03 13.19
CA LEU A 396 -8.34 1.20 13.88
C LEU A 396 -7.98 2.45 13.08
N SER A 397 -6.74 2.52 12.58
CA SER A 397 -6.27 3.65 11.78
C SER A 397 -7.08 3.77 10.49
N ARG A 398 -7.27 2.67 9.77
CA ARG A 398 -8.03 2.70 8.50
C ARG A 398 -9.49 3.12 8.64
N THR A 399 -10.17 2.74 9.73
CA THR A 399 -11.60 3.06 9.90
C THR A 399 -11.85 4.39 10.60
N ASN A 400 -10.93 4.81 11.48
CA ASN A 400 -11.14 5.96 12.35
C ASN A 400 -10.18 7.12 12.08
N ASP A 401 -9.23 7.01 11.16
CA ASP A 401 -8.43 8.16 10.73
C ASP A 401 -9.26 9.07 9.80
N ALA A 402 -9.03 10.37 9.92
CA ALA A 402 -9.45 11.32 8.89
C ALA A 402 -8.71 11.04 7.57
N SER A 403 -9.35 11.31 6.43
CA SER A 403 -8.83 10.91 5.11
C SER A 403 -7.92 11.96 4.44
N ASN A 404 -7.34 12.90 5.17
CA ASN A 404 -6.82 14.13 4.59
C ASN A 404 -5.30 14.15 4.36
N ILE A 405 -4.55 13.21 4.95
CA ILE A 405 -3.11 13.13 4.71
C ILE A 405 -2.80 12.32 3.47
N LEU A 406 -2.12 13.01 2.53
CA LEU A 406 -1.57 12.43 1.33
C LEU A 406 -0.07 12.18 1.54
N LEU A 407 0.34 10.92 1.39
CA LEU A 407 1.73 10.49 1.35
C LEU A 407 2.21 10.42 -0.09
N THR A 408 3.49 10.67 -0.28
CA THR A 408 4.11 10.56 -1.60
C THR A 408 4.57 9.12 -1.82
N ALA A 409 4.15 8.54 -2.93
CA ALA A 409 4.56 7.22 -3.37
C ALA A 409 5.26 7.30 -4.73
N ASN A 410 6.30 6.48 -4.91
CA ASN A 410 6.96 6.26 -6.20
C ASN A 410 6.50 4.90 -6.73
N PRO A 411 5.64 4.87 -7.77
CA PRO A 411 5.18 3.63 -8.36
C PRO A 411 6.35 2.80 -8.88
N ALA A 412 6.31 1.48 -8.65
CA ALA A 412 7.23 0.57 -9.31
C ALA A 412 6.88 0.49 -10.79
N ILE A 413 7.90 0.70 -11.61
CA ILE A 413 7.79 0.45 -13.03
C ILE A 413 7.89 -1.05 -13.23
N LEU A 414 6.83 -1.65 -13.75
CA LEU A 414 6.88 -3.00 -14.30
C LEU A 414 7.74 -2.95 -15.57
N ARG A 415 9.07 -2.94 -15.41
CA ARG A 415 9.98 -3.04 -16.53
C ARG A 415 9.82 -4.44 -17.11
N SER A 416 9.25 -4.54 -18.31
CA SER A 416 9.39 -5.76 -19.11
C SER A 416 10.88 -5.91 -19.45
N GLN A 417 11.58 -6.74 -18.69
CA GLN A 417 12.98 -7.05 -18.98
C GLN A 417 13.02 -7.91 -20.25
N ALA A 418 13.37 -7.29 -21.38
CA ALA A 418 13.70 -8.05 -22.58
C ALA A 418 15.11 -8.64 -22.40
N VAL A 419 15.20 -9.97 -22.29
CA VAL A 419 16.48 -10.68 -22.27
C VAL A 419 17.05 -10.69 -23.69
N VAL A 420 18.07 -9.87 -23.95
CA VAL A 420 18.76 -9.81 -25.25
C VAL A 420 20.09 -10.55 -25.14
N SER A 421 20.37 -11.47 -26.06
CA SER A 421 21.62 -12.25 -26.04
C SER A 421 22.84 -11.38 -26.30
N GLY A 422 23.99 -11.76 -25.73
CA GLY A 422 25.26 -11.04 -25.88
C GLY A 422 25.69 -10.87 -27.35
N ASP A 423 25.41 -11.86 -28.19
CA ASP A 423 25.68 -11.78 -29.64
C ASP A 423 24.82 -10.71 -30.32
N ARG A 424 23.55 -10.60 -29.90
CA ARG A 424 22.64 -9.57 -30.39
C ARG A 424 23.10 -8.19 -29.93
N ALA A 425 23.55 -8.04 -28.67
CA ALA A 425 24.08 -6.80 -28.15
C ALA A 425 25.41 -6.39 -28.82
N SER A 426 26.29 -7.34 -29.10
CA SER A 426 27.59 -7.10 -29.75
C SER A 426 27.45 -6.78 -31.23
N ALA A 427 26.54 -7.46 -31.94
CA ALA A 427 26.16 -7.11 -33.30
C ALA A 427 25.53 -5.72 -33.35
N TRP A 428 24.74 -5.37 -32.33
CA TRP A 428 24.17 -4.03 -32.16
C TRP A 428 25.24 -2.96 -31.98
N LEU A 429 26.20 -3.19 -31.08
CA LEU A 429 27.26 -2.24 -30.77
C LEU A 429 28.23 -2.07 -31.95
N GLY A 430 28.55 -3.18 -32.64
CA GLY A 430 29.33 -3.16 -33.87
C GLY A 430 28.62 -2.39 -35.00
N ALA A 431 27.29 -2.57 -35.13
CA ALA A 431 26.50 -1.80 -36.08
C ALA A 431 26.47 -0.29 -35.74
N MET A 432 26.42 0.05 -34.44
CA MET A 432 26.47 1.45 -33.98
C MET A 432 27.83 2.10 -34.18
N LEU A 433 28.94 1.35 -34.08
CA LEU A 433 30.30 1.82 -34.35
C LEU A 433 30.58 2.09 -35.84
N LEU A 434 29.88 1.41 -36.75
CA LEU A 434 30.04 1.63 -38.19
C LEU A 434 29.54 3.01 -38.63
N ILE A 435 28.60 3.61 -37.90
CA ILE A 435 28.05 4.93 -38.19
C ILE A 435 29.11 6.03 -38.06
N PRO A 436 29.79 6.24 -36.90
CA PRO A 436 30.85 7.24 -36.78
C PRO A 436 32.06 6.93 -37.68
N VAL A 437 32.40 5.66 -37.89
CA VAL A 437 33.48 5.28 -38.83
C VAL A 437 33.15 5.72 -40.26
N SER A 438 31.90 5.52 -40.70
CA SER A 438 31.46 5.98 -42.02
C SER A 438 31.48 7.51 -42.15
N ALA A 439 31.13 8.24 -41.09
CA ALA A 439 31.22 9.69 -41.05
C ALA A 439 32.67 10.16 -41.21
N ILE A 440 33.62 9.55 -40.47
CA ILE A 440 35.06 9.85 -40.59
C ILE A 440 35.56 9.63 -42.03
N ILE A 441 35.15 8.53 -42.67
CA ILE A 441 35.53 8.22 -44.06
C ILE A 441 34.95 9.25 -45.03
N ILE A 442 33.67 9.61 -44.88
CA ILE A 442 33.02 10.61 -45.73
C ILE A 442 33.69 11.98 -45.55
N THR A 443 33.96 12.40 -44.31
CA THR A 443 34.66 13.66 -44.04
C THR A 443 36.06 13.66 -44.63
N TYR A 444 36.81 12.56 -44.53
CA TYR A 444 38.13 12.41 -45.16
C TYR A 444 38.05 12.53 -46.69
N LEU A 445 37.06 11.86 -47.32
CA LEU A 445 36.87 11.90 -48.77
C LEU A 445 36.41 13.28 -49.26
N GLN A 446 35.49 13.93 -48.56
CA GLN A 446 35.06 15.30 -48.85
C GLN A 446 36.24 16.27 -48.78
N ARG A 447 37.11 16.14 -47.76
CA ARG A 447 38.32 16.97 -47.62
C ARG A 447 39.31 16.76 -48.77
N ARG A 448 39.41 15.54 -49.30
CA ARG A 448 40.27 15.19 -50.44
C ARG A 448 39.73 15.65 -51.80
N TYR A 449 38.41 15.73 -51.95
CA TYR A 449 37.77 16.12 -53.22
C TYR A 449 37.61 17.64 -53.34
N LEU A 450 37.28 18.33 -52.25
CA LEU A 450 37.17 19.79 -52.24
C LEU A 450 38.52 20.48 -52.52
N ASP A 451 39.64 19.81 -52.25
CA ASP A 451 40.99 20.31 -52.55
C ASP A 451 41.36 20.19 -54.05
N LYS A 452 40.54 19.52 -54.87
CA LYS A 452 40.80 19.32 -56.31
C LYS A 452 39.96 20.20 -57.24
N ASP A 453 38.77 20.64 -56.82
CA ASP A 453 37.83 21.35 -57.70
C ASP A 453 37.72 22.87 -57.44
N SER A 454 38.47 23.43 -56.49
CA SER A 454 38.54 24.88 -56.26
C SER A 454 39.39 25.64 -57.30
N LEU A 455 39.67 25.05 -58.48
CA LEU A 455 40.51 25.66 -59.53
C LEU A 455 39.84 25.89 -60.89
N SER A 456 38.58 25.51 -61.15
CA SER A 456 38.06 25.60 -62.53
C SER A 456 36.62 26.08 -62.80
N ALA A 457 35.85 26.63 -61.85
CA ALA A 457 34.41 26.88 -62.10
C ALA A 457 33.86 28.29 -61.74
N ASN A 458 34.67 29.36 -61.75
CA ASN A 458 34.20 30.74 -61.50
C ASN A 458 34.33 31.69 -62.71
N SER A 459 33.75 31.38 -63.88
CA SER A 459 33.87 32.31 -65.04
C SER A 459 32.66 32.56 -65.96
N ARG A 460 31.55 31.79 -65.97
CA ARG A 460 30.59 31.94 -67.11
C ARG A 460 29.07 32.00 -66.86
N ALA A 461 28.57 32.03 -65.63
CA ALA A 461 27.11 31.96 -65.41
C ALA A 461 26.37 33.31 -65.18
N ALA A 462 27.03 34.47 -65.26
CA ALA A 462 26.42 35.74 -64.81
C ALA A 462 25.82 36.66 -65.90
N THR A 463 25.75 36.28 -67.19
CA THR A 463 25.51 37.28 -68.26
C THR A 463 24.32 37.01 -69.22
N LEU A 464 23.33 36.16 -68.90
CA LEU A 464 22.34 35.78 -69.94
C LEU A 464 20.85 35.65 -69.55
N LEU A 465 20.40 36.25 -68.44
CA LEU A 465 18.96 36.23 -68.07
C LEU A 465 18.37 37.62 -67.74
N LEU A 466 18.64 38.62 -68.59
CA LEU A 466 17.87 39.87 -68.64
C LEU A 466 17.52 40.23 -70.10
N SER A 467 16.48 39.59 -70.65
CA SER A 467 15.74 40.14 -71.80
C SER A 467 14.29 39.60 -71.82
N LEU A 468 13.35 40.45 -71.41
CA LEU A 468 11.92 40.47 -71.84
C LEU A 468 11.85 41.05 -73.27
N PRO A 469 10.79 40.84 -74.11
CA PRO A 469 9.39 41.22 -73.79
C PRO A 469 8.22 40.49 -74.49
N GLY A 470 6.98 40.69 -73.98
CA GLY A 470 5.83 41.12 -74.80
C GLY A 470 4.65 40.16 -75.12
N SER A 471 3.43 40.73 -74.99
CA SER A 471 2.20 40.53 -75.80
C SER A 471 1.04 39.67 -75.26
N ASP A 472 0.01 40.38 -74.79
CA ASP A 472 -1.45 40.34 -75.06
C ASP A 472 -2.21 39.03 -75.38
N GLY A 473 -3.40 38.89 -74.79
CA GLY A 473 -4.49 38.08 -75.38
C GLY A 473 -5.60 37.62 -74.43
N ASN A 474 -6.78 38.23 -74.56
CA ASN A 474 -8.07 37.90 -73.93
C ASN A 474 -8.56 36.45 -74.16
N GLY A 475 -9.39 35.93 -73.24
CA GLY A 475 -10.24 34.75 -73.48
C GLY A 475 -11.15 34.36 -72.31
N ILE A 476 -12.46 34.37 -72.56
CA ILE A 476 -13.62 34.16 -71.66
C ILE A 476 -14.07 32.67 -71.68
N LEU A 477 -14.92 32.27 -70.71
CA LEU A 477 -15.75 31.04 -70.56
C LEU A 477 -15.06 29.86 -69.87
N SER A 478 -15.70 28.98 -69.08
CA SER A 478 -16.99 28.92 -68.36
C SER A 478 -16.98 27.61 -67.54
N ILE A 479 -17.73 27.61 -66.43
CA ILE A 479 -18.15 26.53 -65.49
C ILE A 479 -18.64 25.26 -66.22
N PRO A 480 -18.53 24.00 -65.68
CA PRO A 480 -19.07 23.52 -64.38
C PRO A 480 -18.10 23.44 -63.21
#